data_AF-X0REN3-F1
#
_entry.id   AF-X0REN3-F1
#
_cell.length_a   1.000
_cell.length_b   1.000
_cell.length_c   1.000
_cell.angle_alpha   90.00
_cell.angle_beta   90.00
_cell.angle_gamma   90.00
#
_symmetry.space_group_name_H-M   'P 1'
#
loop_
_entity.id
_entity.type
_entity.pdbx_description
1 polymer ?
#
loop_
_entity_poly.entity_id
_entity_poly.type
_entity_poly.pdbx_seq_one_letter_code
_entity_poly.pdbx_strand_id
1 'polypeptide(L)'
;MEFGYSGKILRVNLSNDKISIEHPEEIFYRKYIGGEGFVAYYLLKELKPNTDPLGPENKLIFATGPITGVSIAGAGRNSVGAKSPLTNGFGEAEVGGYWGPELKRAGFDAIIIEGKAKSPIFIWIKNGNIEIRDAIYIWGKTTGEAQKIIKKELDDKLVHISQIGSGGENLVRYACVINDLRSAAGRTGMGAVMGSKNLKAVVVRGNKRPKVANKEKLRELRNSFSNDYLKDYKKYFSHGTGGGVMEMFASIGNLPTRNFKAGGIGSAKSLDPQINKEEIDLKMETCFACPIKCKKVVQIKEPWVVNPIYGGPEYETLAAFGSNCGIYDLKAVCKANELCNKYSIDTISTGMSISFAMECFENNIINESDTGGIILK
;
A
#
# COMPACT_ATOMS: atom_id res chain seq x y z
N MET A 1 -26.42 8.21 13.64
CA MET A 1 -25.73 8.36 12.33
C MET A 1 -25.89 7.12 11.45
N GLU A 2 -26.47 7.25 10.24
CA GLU A 2 -26.69 6.10 9.32
C GLU A 2 -25.92 6.14 7.99
N PHE A 3 -25.38 7.28 7.56
CA PHE A 3 -24.84 7.44 6.20
C PHE A 3 -23.31 7.48 6.19
N GLY A 4 -22.69 6.79 5.22
CA GLY A 4 -21.24 6.69 5.03
C GLY A 4 -20.52 5.72 5.99
N TYR A 5 -21.04 5.54 7.20
CA TYR A 5 -20.46 4.67 8.22
C TYR A 5 -21.22 3.37 8.41
N SER A 6 -20.50 2.34 8.86
CA SER A 6 -21.09 1.10 9.35
C SER A 6 -21.47 1.17 10.84
N GLY A 7 -20.89 2.11 11.59
CA GLY A 7 -21.09 2.26 13.03
C GLY A 7 -20.36 1.20 13.87
N LYS A 8 -19.35 0.55 13.29
CA LYS A 8 -18.66 -0.61 13.88
C LYS A 8 -17.16 -0.53 13.70
N ILE A 9 -16.44 -0.70 14.79
CA ILE A 9 -14.98 -0.84 14.80
C ILE A 9 -14.65 -2.21 15.37
N LEU A 10 -13.99 -3.04 14.56
CA LEU A 10 -13.57 -4.38 14.96
C LEU A 10 -12.30 -4.27 15.80
N ARG A 11 -12.27 -4.91 16.98
CA ARG A 11 -11.06 -5.03 17.80
C ARG A 11 -10.68 -6.50 17.92
N VAL A 12 -9.44 -6.82 17.61
CA VAL A 12 -8.88 -8.17 17.67
C VAL A 12 -7.61 -8.15 18.51
N ASN A 13 -7.61 -8.86 19.64
CA ASN A 13 -6.42 -9.08 20.44
C ASN A 13 -5.88 -10.48 20.15
N LEU A 14 -4.72 -10.54 19.50
CA LEU A 14 -4.11 -11.79 19.02
C LEU A 14 -3.42 -12.59 20.13
N SER A 15 -3.20 -12.00 21.31
CA SER A 15 -2.55 -12.72 22.42
C SER A 15 -3.51 -13.68 23.13
N ASN A 16 -4.81 -13.42 23.04
CA ASN A 16 -5.87 -14.19 23.71
C ASN A 16 -7.08 -14.48 22.80
N ASP A 17 -6.92 -14.27 21.48
CA ASP A 17 -7.94 -14.46 20.45
C ASP A 17 -9.27 -13.74 20.72
N LYS A 18 -9.25 -12.66 21.52
CA LYS A 18 -10.46 -11.90 21.85
C LYS A 18 -10.87 -11.04 20.67
N ILE A 19 -12.12 -11.24 20.23
CA ILE A 19 -12.79 -10.43 19.22
C ILE A 19 -13.91 -9.63 19.88
N SER A 20 -13.97 -8.33 19.61
CA SER A 20 -15.05 -7.46 20.08
C SER A 20 -15.38 -6.39 19.05
N ILE A 21 -16.58 -5.84 19.13
CA ILE A 21 -17.03 -4.74 18.26
C ILE A 21 -17.29 -3.53 19.14
N GLU A 22 -16.60 -2.44 18.83
CA GLU A 22 -16.83 -1.13 19.42
C GLU A 22 -17.87 -0.36 18.59
N HIS A 23 -18.76 0.35 19.28
CA HIS A 23 -19.82 1.18 18.70
C HIS A 23 -19.65 2.64 19.17
N PRO A 24 -18.71 3.41 18.58
CA PRO A 24 -18.55 4.81 18.96
C PRO A 24 -19.82 5.63 18.73
N GLU A 25 -19.99 6.66 19.53
CA GLU A 25 -21.11 7.59 19.38
C GLU A 25 -20.96 8.49 18.15
N GLU A 26 -22.04 9.16 17.78
CA GLU A 26 -22.08 10.06 16.62
C GLU A 26 -20.98 11.14 16.66
N ILE A 27 -20.69 11.68 17.84
CA ILE A 27 -19.69 12.74 18.01
C ILE A 27 -18.28 12.29 17.62
N PHE A 28 -17.93 11.02 17.83
CA PHE A 28 -16.64 10.46 17.44
C PHE A 28 -16.46 10.55 15.91
N TYR A 29 -17.45 10.06 15.17
CA TYR A 29 -17.43 10.06 13.71
C TYR A 29 -17.43 11.49 13.13
N ARG A 30 -18.14 12.44 13.75
CA ARG A 30 -18.13 13.85 13.34
C ARG A 30 -16.77 14.50 13.56
N LYS A 31 -16.11 14.18 14.67
CA LYS A 31 -14.85 14.81 15.08
C LYS A 31 -13.65 14.27 14.32
N TYR A 32 -13.58 12.94 14.12
CA TYR A 32 -12.40 12.29 13.56
C TYR A 32 -12.56 11.84 12.11
N ILE A 33 -13.79 11.84 11.58
CA ILE A 33 -14.14 11.58 10.17
C ILE A 33 -13.85 10.15 9.68
N GLY A 34 -12.65 9.60 9.86
CA GLY A 34 -12.26 8.28 9.37
C GLY A 34 -10.80 8.24 8.93
N GLY A 35 -10.38 7.11 8.36
CA GLY A 35 -9.01 6.93 7.87
C GLY A 35 -7.95 7.29 8.93
N GLU A 36 -7.00 8.13 8.55
CA GLU A 36 -5.95 8.67 9.42
C GLU A 36 -6.49 9.26 10.73
N GLY A 37 -7.66 9.93 10.72
CA GLY A 37 -8.24 10.50 11.92
C GLY A 37 -8.59 9.45 12.99
N PHE A 38 -9.03 8.26 12.57
CA PHE A 38 -9.25 7.15 13.50
C PHE A 38 -7.93 6.57 13.99
N VAL A 39 -6.95 6.40 13.09
CA VAL A 39 -5.60 5.96 13.47
C VAL A 39 -5.02 6.89 14.55
N ALA A 40 -5.01 8.19 14.28
CA ALA A 40 -4.48 9.20 15.20
C ALA A 40 -5.21 9.19 16.55
N TYR A 41 -6.55 9.12 16.55
CA TYR A 41 -7.33 9.04 17.78
C TYR A 41 -6.92 7.87 18.65
N TYR A 42 -6.94 6.65 18.10
CA TYR A 42 -6.69 5.44 18.88
C TYR A 42 -5.24 5.35 19.34
N LEU A 43 -4.28 5.70 18.49
CA LEU A 43 -2.87 5.71 18.89
C LEU A 43 -2.62 6.75 19.99
N LEU A 44 -3.14 7.98 19.85
CA LEU A 44 -2.96 9.03 20.85
C LEU A 44 -3.66 8.69 22.17
N LYS A 45 -4.86 8.11 22.10
CA LYS A 45 -5.68 7.85 23.29
C LYS A 45 -5.22 6.63 24.08
N GLU A 46 -4.68 5.62 23.41
CA GLU A 46 -4.50 4.30 24.00
C GLU A 46 -3.05 3.81 24.05
N LEU A 47 -2.12 4.37 23.25
CA LEU A 47 -0.72 3.99 23.39
C LEU A 47 -0.06 4.73 24.54
N LYS A 48 0.68 3.99 25.36
CA LYS A 48 1.54 4.57 26.39
C LYS A 48 2.77 5.21 25.76
N PRO A 49 3.33 6.27 26.36
CA PRO A 49 4.65 6.77 25.99
C PRO A 49 5.67 5.63 25.97
N ASN A 50 6.64 5.70 25.06
CA ASN A 50 7.72 4.72 24.92
C ASN A 50 7.30 3.28 24.59
N THR A 51 6.04 3.04 24.18
CA THR A 51 5.61 1.74 23.64
C THR A 51 6.57 1.26 22.56
N ASP A 52 7.06 0.02 22.64
CA ASP A 52 7.89 -0.58 21.59
C ASP A 52 7.08 -0.70 20.27
N PRO A 53 7.52 -0.08 19.15
CA PRO A 53 6.83 -0.18 17.86
C PRO A 53 6.63 -1.61 17.34
N LEU A 54 7.47 -2.58 17.72
CA LEU A 54 7.32 -3.97 17.31
C LEU A 54 6.71 -4.86 18.40
N GLY A 55 6.44 -4.28 19.57
CA GLY A 55 5.87 -4.98 20.72
C GLY A 55 4.37 -5.30 20.58
N PRO A 56 3.84 -6.22 21.42
CA PRO A 56 2.44 -6.60 21.42
C PRO A 56 1.49 -5.44 21.79
N GLU A 57 1.97 -4.48 22.58
CA GLU A 57 1.20 -3.31 23.04
C GLU A 57 0.97 -2.27 21.92
N ASN A 58 1.79 -2.26 20.87
CA ASN A 58 1.52 -1.39 19.71
C ASN A 58 0.24 -1.84 19.01
N LYS A 59 -0.46 -0.92 18.35
CA LYS A 59 -1.69 -1.20 17.62
C LYS A 59 -1.44 -1.08 16.14
N LEU A 60 -1.98 -2.03 15.36
CA LEU A 60 -2.05 -1.91 13.91
C LEU A 60 -3.52 -1.64 13.54
N ILE A 61 -3.76 -0.50 12.90
CA ILE A 61 -5.11 -0.01 12.65
C ILE A 61 -5.32 0.11 11.15
N PHE A 62 -6.36 -0.56 10.65
CA PHE A 62 -6.89 -0.39 9.30
C PHE A 62 -8.15 0.47 9.40
N ALA A 63 -8.21 1.61 8.72
CA ALA A 63 -9.35 2.52 8.83
C ALA A 63 -9.84 3.01 7.47
N THR A 64 -11.16 3.03 7.30
CA THR A 64 -11.82 3.55 6.09
C THR A 64 -12.38 4.95 6.35
N GLY A 65 -12.64 5.70 5.27
CA GLY A 65 -13.34 6.99 5.33
C GLY A 65 -14.86 6.85 5.18
N PRO A 66 -15.62 7.94 5.37
CA PRO A 66 -17.08 7.94 5.20
C PRO A 66 -17.53 7.70 3.77
N ILE A 67 -16.67 8.01 2.78
CA ILE A 67 -16.99 7.81 1.37
C ILE A 67 -16.40 6.51 0.81
N THR A 68 -15.59 5.77 1.58
CA THR A 68 -14.98 4.52 1.10
C THR A 68 -16.06 3.51 0.69
N GLY A 69 -15.97 2.99 -0.53
CA GLY A 69 -16.96 2.06 -1.09
C GLY A 69 -18.20 2.70 -1.71
N VAL A 70 -18.31 4.02 -1.69
CA VAL A 70 -19.32 4.77 -2.46
C VAL A 70 -18.87 4.88 -3.91
N SER A 71 -19.78 4.76 -4.88
CA SER A 71 -19.44 4.80 -6.31
C SER A 71 -19.12 6.22 -6.81
N ILE A 72 -18.06 6.84 -6.32
CA ILE A 72 -17.51 8.13 -6.74
C ILE A 72 -15.99 8.03 -6.89
N ALA A 73 -15.39 8.90 -7.71
CA ALA A 73 -13.95 8.91 -7.92
C ALA A 73 -13.19 9.06 -6.59
N GLY A 74 -12.10 8.30 -6.43
CA GLY A 74 -11.26 8.34 -5.22
C GLY A 74 -11.78 7.56 -4.01
N ALA A 75 -12.99 7.01 -4.04
CA ALA A 75 -13.61 6.30 -2.90
C ALA A 75 -13.06 4.88 -2.63
N GLY A 76 -11.89 4.54 -3.17
CA GLY A 76 -11.23 3.23 -3.01
C GLY A 76 -10.19 3.17 -1.90
N ARG A 77 -10.05 4.21 -1.06
CA ARG A 77 -8.95 4.36 -0.12
C ARG A 77 -9.24 3.81 1.28
N ASN A 78 -8.18 3.37 1.96
CA ASN A 78 -8.11 3.13 3.40
C ASN A 78 -6.73 3.54 3.94
N SER A 79 -6.65 3.82 5.24
CA SER A 79 -5.41 4.07 5.97
C SER A 79 -4.96 2.81 6.69
N VAL A 80 -3.64 2.64 6.84
CA VAL A 80 -3.01 1.66 7.73
C VAL A 80 -2.03 2.40 8.61
N GLY A 81 -2.13 2.26 9.93
CA GLY A 81 -1.27 3.00 10.84
C GLY A 81 -1.01 2.35 12.19
N ALA A 82 0.09 2.76 12.80
CA ALA A 82 0.64 2.27 14.07
C ALA A 82 1.70 3.24 14.60
N LYS A 83 2.30 2.96 15.76
CA LYS A 83 3.61 3.54 16.08
C LYS A 83 4.65 2.93 15.12
N SER A 84 5.39 3.77 14.40
CA SER A 84 6.32 3.35 13.35
C SER A 84 7.61 2.74 13.92
N PRO A 85 8.05 1.56 13.45
CA PRO A 85 9.37 1.01 13.79
C PRO A 85 10.53 1.70 13.07
N LEU A 86 10.24 2.48 12.02
CA LEU A 86 11.25 3.24 11.28
C LEU A 86 11.56 4.57 11.97
N THR A 87 10.53 5.30 12.39
CA THR A 87 10.67 6.67 12.92
C THR A 87 10.48 6.77 14.44
N ASN A 88 10.00 5.70 15.08
CA ASN A 88 9.57 5.68 16.49
C ASN A 88 8.42 6.66 16.83
N GLY A 89 7.79 7.27 15.82
CA GLY A 89 6.68 8.22 15.97
C GLY A 89 5.34 7.67 15.45
N PHE A 90 4.40 8.57 15.18
CA PHE A 90 3.19 8.25 14.43
C PHE A 90 3.55 7.78 13.02
N GLY A 91 3.01 6.64 12.61
CA GLY A 91 3.14 6.10 11.26
C GLY A 91 1.77 5.83 10.67
N GLU A 92 1.53 6.37 9.49
CA GLU A 92 0.34 6.09 8.68
C GLU A 92 0.76 5.99 7.21
N ALA A 93 0.07 5.12 6.49
CA ALA A 93 0.12 5.09 5.04
C ALA A 93 -1.27 4.85 4.46
N GLU A 94 -1.63 5.69 3.49
CA GLU A 94 -2.85 5.57 2.69
C GLU A 94 -2.65 4.58 1.55
N VAL A 95 -3.66 3.76 1.29
CA VAL A 95 -3.64 2.76 0.23
C VAL A 95 -4.99 2.68 -0.48
N GLY A 96 -4.93 2.53 -1.80
CA GLY A 96 -6.10 2.36 -2.67
C GLY A 96 -6.48 0.90 -2.93
N GLY A 97 -7.15 0.71 -4.07
CA GLY A 97 -7.60 -0.59 -4.54
C GLY A 97 -9.06 -0.87 -4.18
N TYR A 98 -9.32 -2.09 -3.75
CA TYR A 98 -10.67 -2.62 -3.52
C TYR A 98 -10.88 -3.14 -2.10
N TRP A 99 -9.79 -3.35 -1.33
CA TRP A 99 -9.86 -3.87 0.03
C TRP A 99 -10.63 -2.96 0.99
N GLY A 100 -10.33 -1.65 1.02
CA GLY A 100 -11.06 -0.68 1.85
C GLY A 100 -12.57 -0.65 1.58
N PRO A 101 -13.02 -0.51 0.31
CA PRO A 101 -14.41 -0.71 -0.07
C PRO A 101 -15.01 -2.02 0.44
N GLU A 102 -14.30 -3.13 0.26
CA GLU A 102 -14.81 -4.45 0.64
C GLU A 102 -14.92 -4.62 2.17
N LEU A 103 -14.00 -4.03 2.95
CA LEU A 103 -14.12 -3.94 4.41
C LEU A 103 -15.38 -3.17 4.82
N LYS A 104 -15.62 -2.01 4.20
CA LYS A 104 -16.85 -1.23 4.47
C LYS A 104 -18.09 -2.05 4.16
N ARG A 105 -18.06 -2.84 3.07
CA ARG A 105 -19.17 -3.72 2.68
C ARG A 105 -19.32 -4.95 3.58
N ALA A 106 -18.25 -5.38 4.25
CA ALA A 106 -18.30 -6.38 5.30
C ALA A 106 -18.90 -5.82 6.60
N GLY A 107 -19.01 -4.49 6.71
CA GLY A 107 -19.74 -3.81 7.78
C GLY A 107 -18.86 -3.25 8.89
N PHE A 108 -17.62 -2.89 8.58
CA PHE A 108 -16.70 -2.25 9.52
C PHE A 108 -16.12 -0.95 8.96
N ASP A 109 -15.95 0.03 9.84
CA ASP A 109 -15.28 1.29 9.53
C ASP A 109 -13.77 1.21 9.80
N ALA A 110 -13.37 0.38 10.77
CA ALA A 110 -11.98 0.12 11.09
C ALA A 110 -11.78 -1.27 11.72
N ILE A 111 -10.52 -1.72 11.72
CA ILE A 111 -10.01 -2.88 12.45
C ILE A 111 -8.83 -2.41 13.29
N ILE A 112 -8.84 -2.70 14.59
CA ILE A 112 -7.75 -2.44 15.53
C ILE A 112 -7.18 -3.79 15.96
N ILE A 113 -5.90 -4.00 15.70
CA ILE A 113 -5.20 -5.24 15.99
C ILE A 113 -4.17 -4.99 17.09
N GLU A 114 -4.26 -5.81 18.13
CA GLU A 114 -3.46 -5.72 19.36
C GLU A 114 -2.86 -7.07 19.70
N GLY A 115 -1.88 -7.08 20.61
CA GLY A 115 -1.24 -8.32 21.02
C GLY A 115 -0.38 -8.93 19.92
N LYS A 116 -0.08 -10.22 20.06
CA LYS A 116 0.71 -11.01 19.12
C LYS A 116 0.23 -12.47 19.14
N ALA A 117 -0.03 -13.04 17.97
CA ALA A 117 -0.42 -14.44 17.85
C ALA A 117 0.76 -15.38 18.16
N LYS A 118 0.47 -16.58 18.68
CA LYS A 118 1.50 -17.59 19.02
C LYS A 118 2.18 -18.19 17.79
N SER A 119 1.44 -18.31 16.69
CA SER A 119 1.91 -18.74 15.37
C SER A 119 1.37 -17.79 14.29
N PRO A 120 1.92 -17.81 13.07
CA PRO A 120 1.36 -17.12 11.92
C PRO A 120 -0.14 -17.39 11.73
N ILE A 121 -0.93 -16.32 11.60
CA ILE A 121 -2.37 -16.38 11.34
C ILE A 121 -2.79 -15.42 10.22
N PHE A 122 -3.99 -15.61 9.69
CA PHE A 122 -4.71 -14.59 8.95
C PHE A 122 -6.11 -14.39 9.52
N ILE A 123 -6.63 -13.16 9.40
CA ILE A 123 -7.99 -12.82 9.82
C ILE A 123 -8.89 -12.88 8.59
N TRP A 124 -10.00 -13.62 8.68
CA TRP A 124 -11.01 -13.72 7.64
C TRP A 124 -12.30 -13.04 8.06
N ILE A 125 -12.77 -12.07 7.27
CA ILE A 125 -13.99 -11.32 7.52
C ILE A 125 -14.96 -11.50 6.36
N LYS A 126 -16.10 -12.14 6.60
CA LYS A 126 -17.16 -12.32 5.59
C LYS A 126 -18.50 -11.81 6.11
N ASN A 127 -18.99 -10.71 5.54
CA ASN A 127 -20.31 -10.12 5.84
C ASN A 127 -20.57 -9.86 7.35
N GLY A 128 -19.51 -9.60 8.12
CA GLY A 128 -19.59 -9.34 9.55
C GLY A 128 -19.18 -10.53 10.44
N ASN A 129 -19.02 -11.73 9.87
CA ASN A 129 -18.45 -12.88 10.57
C ASN A 129 -16.91 -12.77 10.55
N ILE A 130 -16.26 -13.04 11.68
CA ILE A 130 -14.81 -12.91 11.84
C ILE A 130 -14.25 -14.25 12.32
N GLU A 131 -13.20 -14.71 11.65
CA GLU A 131 -12.44 -15.90 12.01
C GLU A 131 -10.94 -15.59 12.04
N ILE A 132 -10.23 -16.13 13.03
CA ILE A 132 -8.77 -16.16 13.06
C ILE A 132 -8.36 -17.56 12.59
N ARG A 133 -7.59 -17.63 11.50
CA ARG A 133 -7.19 -18.89 10.87
C ARG A 133 -5.67 -19.02 10.87
N ASP A 134 -5.19 -20.26 10.96
CA ASP A 134 -3.76 -20.56 10.84
C ASP A 134 -3.23 -20.09 9.47
N ALA A 135 -1.98 -19.63 9.45
CA ALA A 135 -1.29 -19.18 8.24
C ALA A 135 0.14 -19.72 8.15
N ILE A 136 0.53 -20.74 8.94
CA ILE A 136 1.92 -21.20 8.96
C ILE A 136 2.38 -21.68 7.59
N TYR A 137 1.49 -22.32 6.82
CA TYR A 137 1.74 -22.88 5.50
C TYR A 137 1.91 -21.81 4.40
N ILE A 138 1.50 -20.56 4.65
CA ILE A 138 1.72 -19.41 3.77
C ILE A 138 2.75 -18.40 4.30
N TRP A 139 3.28 -18.61 5.51
CA TRP A 139 4.41 -17.84 6.01
C TRP A 139 5.67 -18.14 5.17
N GLY A 140 6.44 -17.11 4.81
CA GLY A 140 7.58 -17.23 3.89
C GLY A 140 7.20 -17.21 2.40
N LYS A 141 5.91 -17.23 2.07
CA LYS A 141 5.45 -17.12 0.67
C LYS A 141 5.40 -15.67 0.21
N THR A 142 5.67 -15.45 -1.08
CA THR A 142 5.44 -14.13 -1.72
C THR A 142 3.97 -13.74 -1.65
N THR A 143 3.68 -12.44 -1.74
CA THR A 143 2.29 -11.92 -1.70
C THR A 143 1.39 -12.57 -2.76
N GLY A 144 1.91 -12.86 -3.96
CA GLY A 144 1.16 -13.55 -5.02
C GLY A 144 0.83 -15.01 -4.71
N GLU A 145 1.79 -15.76 -4.15
CA GLU A 145 1.60 -17.15 -3.76
C GLU A 145 0.61 -17.27 -2.60
N ALA A 146 0.80 -16.46 -1.55
CA ALA A 146 -0.09 -16.43 -0.39
C ALA A 146 -1.53 -16.08 -0.81
N GLN A 147 -1.73 -15.03 -1.62
CA GLN A 147 -3.04 -14.67 -2.15
C GLN A 147 -3.69 -15.80 -2.96
N LYS A 148 -2.92 -16.49 -3.82
CA LYS A 148 -3.45 -17.62 -4.61
C LYS A 148 -3.93 -18.76 -3.70
N ILE A 149 -3.17 -19.07 -2.65
CA ILE A 149 -3.49 -20.12 -1.69
C ILE A 149 -4.74 -19.75 -0.88
N ILE A 150 -4.79 -18.53 -0.31
CA ILE A 150 -5.96 -18.02 0.45
C ILE A 150 -7.22 -18.08 -0.42
N LYS A 151 -7.17 -17.57 -1.66
CA LYS A 151 -8.34 -17.58 -2.56
C LYS A 151 -8.82 -18.99 -2.89
N LYS A 152 -7.90 -19.95 -2.99
CA LYS A 152 -8.24 -21.36 -3.23
C LYS A 152 -8.87 -22.01 -1.99
N GLU A 153 -8.30 -21.76 -0.81
CA GLU A 153 -8.83 -22.29 0.47
C GLU A 153 -10.24 -21.78 0.77
N LEU A 154 -10.48 -20.49 0.52
CA LEU A 154 -11.78 -19.86 0.78
C LEU A 154 -12.83 -20.13 -0.31
N ASP A 155 -12.41 -20.73 -1.43
CA ASP A 155 -13.21 -20.93 -2.65
C ASP A 155 -13.99 -19.67 -3.09
N ASP A 156 -13.36 -18.51 -2.96
CA ASP A 156 -13.97 -17.22 -3.32
C ASP A 156 -12.93 -16.33 -4.00
N LYS A 157 -13.12 -16.11 -5.31
CA LYS A 157 -12.21 -15.27 -6.11
C LYS A 157 -12.41 -13.77 -5.87
N LEU A 158 -13.55 -13.38 -5.30
CA LEU A 158 -13.98 -11.99 -5.07
C LEU A 158 -13.51 -11.44 -3.73
N VAL A 159 -12.79 -12.23 -2.93
CA VAL A 159 -12.16 -11.73 -1.71
C VAL A 159 -11.03 -10.77 -2.04
N HIS A 160 -10.88 -9.77 -1.19
CA HIS A 160 -9.76 -8.84 -1.21
C HIS A 160 -8.87 -9.09 0.00
N ILE A 161 -7.56 -8.98 -0.21
CA ILE A 161 -6.56 -9.37 0.79
C ILE A 161 -5.65 -8.18 1.09
N SER A 162 -5.42 -7.87 2.36
CA SER A 162 -4.38 -6.94 2.80
C SER A 162 -3.32 -7.78 3.52
N GLN A 163 -2.09 -7.79 3.03
CA GLN A 163 -1.10 -8.81 3.41
C GLN A 163 0.34 -8.28 3.43
N ILE A 164 1.21 -9.09 4.02
CA ILE A 164 2.67 -8.93 3.98
C ILE A 164 3.34 -10.09 3.22
N GLY A 165 4.50 -9.81 2.66
CA GLY A 165 5.49 -10.78 2.18
C GLY A 165 6.65 -10.89 3.18
N SER A 166 7.77 -11.43 2.72
CA SER A 166 8.95 -11.69 3.54
C SER A 166 9.55 -10.46 4.21
N GLY A 167 9.40 -9.26 3.64
CA GLY A 167 9.84 -8.02 4.26
C GLY A 167 9.13 -7.73 5.58
N GLY A 168 7.81 -7.95 5.62
CA GLY A 168 7.04 -7.82 6.87
C GLY A 168 7.37 -8.93 7.85
N GLU A 169 7.45 -10.17 7.38
CA GLU A 169 7.77 -11.34 8.22
C GLU A 169 9.15 -11.23 8.89
N ASN A 170 10.12 -10.66 8.18
CA ASN A 170 11.49 -10.42 8.68
C ASN A 170 11.66 -9.05 9.35
N LEU A 171 10.57 -8.32 9.60
CA LEU A 171 10.57 -7.04 10.33
C LEU A 171 11.46 -5.95 9.70
N VAL A 172 11.60 -5.93 8.37
CA VAL A 172 12.30 -4.86 7.67
C VAL A 172 11.64 -3.53 8.03
N ARG A 173 12.40 -2.55 8.53
CA ARG A 173 11.82 -1.32 9.13
C ARG A 173 10.92 -0.52 8.19
N TYR A 174 11.12 -0.65 6.88
CA TYR A 174 10.29 -0.06 5.82
C TYR A 174 9.47 -1.10 5.05
N ALA A 175 9.14 -2.23 5.67
CA ALA A 175 8.15 -3.16 5.14
C ALA A 175 6.77 -2.50 5.09
N CYS A 176 6.04 -2.78 4.02
CA CYS A 176 4.74 -2.20 3.73
C CYS A 176 3.63 -3.26 3.83
N VAL A 177 2.38 -2.80 3.88
CA VAL A 177 1.21 -3.67 3.73
C VAL A 177 0.69 -3.54 2.31
N ILE A 178 0.45 -4.65 1.63
CA ILE A 178 -0.03 -4.68 0.25
C ILE A 178 -1.50 -5.10 0.23
N ASN A 179 -2.36 -4.21 -0.27
CA ASN A 179 -3.71 -4.54 -0.71
C ASN A 179 -3.64 -5.23 -2.08
N ASP A 180 -4.23 -6.41 -2.13
CA ASP A 180 -4.13 -7.41 -3.18
C ASP A 180 -2.65 -7.67 -3.53
N LEU A 181 -2.15 -7.15 -4.66
CA LEU A 181 -0.78 -7.39 -5.13
C LEU A 181 -0.01 -6.15 -5.58
N ARG A 182 -0.62 -4.96 -5.55
CA ARG A 182 -0.04 -3.76 -6.19
C ARG A 182 -0.47 -2.42 -5.60
N SER A 183 -1.32 -2.42 -4.57
CA SER A 183 -1.67 -1.19 -3.84
C SER A 183 -0.99 -1.24 -2.49
N ALA A 184 -0.03 -0.36 -2.25
CA ALA A 184 0.79 -0.41 -1.04
C ALA A 184 0.39 0.69 -0.05
N ALA A 185 0.21 0.31 1.22
CA ALA A 185 0.39 1.20 2.36
C ALA A 185 1.90 1.26 2.62
N GLY A 186 2.57 2.07 1.79
CA GLY A 186 3.98 1.90 1.45
C GLY A 186 4.98 2.23 2.55
N ARG A 187 4.77 3.32 3.30
CA ARG A 187 5.82 3.91 4.14
C ARG A 187 5.57 3.67 5.63
N THR A 188 6.55 4.07 6.44
CA THR A 188 6.51 4.07 7.91
C THR A 188 6.48 2.68 8.58
N GLY A 189 6.68 1.59 7.82
CA GLY A 189 7.00 0.27 8.41
C GLY A 189 5.80 -0.52 8.90
N MET A 190 4.58 -0.25 8.39
CA MET A 190 3.37 -0.95 8.82
C MET A 190 3.40 -2.45 8.54
N GLY A 191 4.13 -2.89 7.50
CA GLY A 191 4.34 -4.31 7.23
C GLY A 191 5.15 -5.01 8.31
N ALA A 192 6.13 -4.32 8.92
CA ALA A 192 6.90 -4.88 10.03
C ALA A 192 6.08 -4.96 11.32
N VAL A 193 5.22 -3.97 11.58
CA VAL A 193 4.26 -4.05 12.71
C VAL A 193 3.28 -5.21 12.51
N MET A 194 2.81 -5.42 11.28
CA MET A 194 1.94 -6.55 10.95
C MET A 194 2.65 -7.90 11.14
N GLY A 195 3.91 -8.00 10.69
CA GLY A 195 4.73 -9.20 10.88
C GLY A 195 5.10 -9.47 12.34
N SER A 196 5.37 -8.44 13.14
CA SER A 196 5.74 -8.62 14.56
C SER A 196 4.62 -9.24 15.39
N LYS A 197 3.37 -9.09 14.92
CA LYS A 197 2.16 -9.66 15.49
C LYS A 197 1.85 -11.08 14.99
N ASN A 198 2.69 -11.66 14.12
CA ASN A 198 2.45 -12.92 13.41
C ASN A 198 1.18 -12.90 12.55
N LEU A 199 0.79 -11.72 12.05
CA LEU A 199 -0.39 -11.57 11.19
C LEU A 199 0.05 -11.55 9.71
N LYS A 200 -0.24 -12.60 8.96
CA LYS A 200 0.10 -12.70 7.53
C LYS A 200 -0.82 -11.86 6.65
N ALA A 201 -2.12 -11.88 6.93
CA ALA A 201 -3.12 -11.21 6.11
C ALA A 201 -4.41 -10.86 6.87
N VAL A 202 -5.11 -9.84 6.40
CA VAL A 202 -6.51 -9.56 6.70
C VAL A 202 -7.30 -9.66 5.39
N VAL A 203 -8.17 -10.65 5.33
CA VAL A 203 -8.92 -11.04 4.15
C VAL A 203 -10.37 -10.62 4.35
N VAL A 204 -10.98 -9.96 3.37
CA VAL A 204 -12.32 -9.39 3.48
C VAL A 204 -13.23 -9.75 2.31
N ARG A 205 -14.50 -9.97 2.62
CA ARG A 205 -15.60 -10.13 1.65
C ARG A 205 -16.88 -9.53 2.21
N GLY A 206 -17.51 -8.66 1.42
CA GLY A 206 -18.66 -7.88 1.84
C GLY A 206 -19.71 -7.74 0.75
N ASN A 207 -20.98 -7.75 1.14
CA ASN A 207 -22.12 -7.60 0.21
C ASN A 207 -22.98 -6.35 0.45
N LYS A 208 -22.75 -5.59 1.54
CA LYS A 208 -23.57 -4.42 1.90
C LYS A 208 -23.03 -3.15 1.27
N ARG A 209 -23.82 -2.41 0.51
CA ARG A 209 -23.37 -1.10 0.00
C ARG A 209 -23.44 -0.04 1.11
N PRO A 210 -22.46 0.89 1.21
CA PRO A 210 -22.56 2.01 2.14
C PRO A 210 -23.85 2.81 1.91
N LYS A 211 -24.55 3.17 2.98
CA LYS A 211 -25.74 4.03 2.90
C LYS A 211 -25.31 5.45 2.53
N VAL A 212 -26.01 6.09 1.61
CA VAL A 212 -25.72 7.45 1.14
C VAL A 212 -26.93 8.34 1.44
N ALA A 213 -26.69 9.50 2.05
CA ALA A 213 -27.75 10.42 2.49
C ALA A 213 -28.56 10.99 1.32
N ASN A 214 -27.88 11.44 0.26
CA ASN A 214 -28.51 11.98 -0.94
C ASN A 214 -27.95 11.29 -2.19
N LYS A 215 -28.73 10.36 -2.76
CA LYS A 215 -28.33 9.56 -3.93
C LYS A 215 -28.34 10.38 -5.23
N GLU A 216 -29.27 11.32 -5.38
CA GLU A 216 -29.34 12.21 -6.54
C GLU A 216 -28.10 13.11 -6.59
N LYS A 217 -27.75 13.73 -5.46
CA LYS A 217 -26.58 14.60 -5.38
C LYS A 217 -25.28 13.83 -5.63
N LEU A 218 -25.17 12.61 -5.11
CA LEU A 218 -24.04 11.74 -5.43
C LEU A 218 -23.94 11.46 -6.94
N ARG A 219 -25.08 11.23 -7.61
CA ARG A 219 -25.12 11.00 -9.06
C ARG A 219 -24.68 12.25 -9.83
N GLU A 220 -25.14 13.43 -9.43
CA GLU A 220 -24.70 14.71 -10.01
C GLU A 220 -23.18 14.89 -9.87
N LEU A 221 -22.63 14.72 -8.67
CA LEU A 221 -21.19 14.86 -8.41
C LEU A 221 -20.34 13.90 -9.24
N ARG A 222 -20.76 12.63 -9.33
CA ARG A 222 -20.09 11.63 -10.16
C ARG A 222 -20.11 12.02 -11.65
N ASN A 223 -21.25 12.50 -12.14
CA ASN A 223 -21.40 12.90 -13.53
C ASN A 223 -20.56 14.15 -13.83
N SER A 224 -20.59 15.16 -12.96
CA SER A 224 -19.77 16.37 -13.14
C SER A 224 -18.28 16.06 -13.13
N PHE A 225 -17.80 15.19 -12.23
CA PHE A 225 -16.40 14.75 -12.25
C PHE A 225 -16.05 14.05 -13.57
N SER A 226 -16.92 13.18 -14.07
CA SER A 226 -16.65 12.39 -15.28
C SER A 226 -16.75 13.21 -16.57
N ASN A 227 -17.73 14.11 -16.66
CA ASN A 227 -18.05 14.86 -17.88
C ASN A 227 -17.32 16.18 -17.96
N ASP A 228 -17.18 16.89 -16.85
CA ASP A 228 -16.65 18.26 -16.82
C ASP A 228 -15.17 18.23 -16.46
N TYR A 229 -14.80 17.60 -15.34
CA TYR A 229 -13.42 17.62 -14.86
C TYR A 229 -12.51 16.71 -15.69
N LEU A 230 -12.85 15.43 -15.86
CA LEU A 230 -11.93 14.51 -16.56
C LEU A 230 -11.71 14.86 -18.01
N LYS A 231 -12.64 15.52 -18.70
CA LYS A 231 -12.46 15.91 -20.09
C LYS A 231 -11.19 16.75 -20.28
N ASP A 232 -10.92 17.66 -19.34
CA ASP A 232 -9.79 18.58 -19.43
C ASP A 232 -8.49 17.98 -18.86
N TYR A 233 -8.59 17.05 -17.91
CA TYR A 233 -7.43 16.50 -17.21
C TYR A 233 -7.05 15.05 -17.58
N LYS A 234 -7.81 14.37 -18.44
CA LYS A 234 -7.57 12.96 -18.83
C LYS A 234 -6.13 12.70 -19.29
N LYS A 235 -5.54 13.65 -20.02
CA LYS A 235 -4.17 13.56 -20.54
C LYS A 235 -3.09 13.51 -19.46
N TYR A 236 -3.33 14.11 -18.29
CA TYR A 236 -2.38 14.12 -17.18
C TYR A 236 -2.41 12.84 -16.36
N PHE A 237 -3.48 12.05 -16.49
CA PHE A 237 -3.68 10.85 -15.68
C PHE A 237 -3.66 9.55 -16.50
N SER A 238 -3.58 9.62 -17.83
CA SER A 238 -3.67 8.45 -18.71
C SER A 238 -2.47 7.50 -18.61
N HIS A 239 -1.37 7.92 -17.99
CA HIS A 239 -0.14 7.14 -17.86
C HIS A 239 0.39 7.07 -16.42
N GLY A 240 -0.49 7.27 -15.43
CA GLY A 240 -0.13 7.26 -14.01
C GLY A 240 0.75 8.44 -13.60
N THR A 241 1.33 8.41 -12.39
CA THR A 241 2.04 9.58 -11.83
C THR A 241 3.39 9.87 -12.47
N GLY A 242 3.99 8.90 -13.16
CA GLY A 242 5.31 9.01 -13.77
C GLY A 242 5.32 9.22 -15.28
N GLY A 243 4.16 9.13 -15.95
CA GLY A 243 4.10 9.25 -17.40
C GLY A 243 4.12 10.70 -17.87
N GLY A 244 5.07 11.03 -18.74
CA GLY A 244 5.22 12.35 -19.35
C GLY A 244 5.86 13.41 -18.44
N VAL A 245 6.40 13.03 -17.27
CA VAL A 245 6.89 13.98 -16.26
C VAL A 245 8.34 13.77 -15.85
N MET A 246 8.97 12.64 -16.19
CA MET A 246 10.35 12.35 -15.74
C MET A 246 11.34 13.40 -16.24
N GLU A 247 11.30 13.71 -17.54
CA GLU A 247 12.14 14.74 -18.16
C GLU A 247 11.80 16.15 -17.66
N MET A 248 10.51 16.41 -17.40
CA MET A 248 10.06 17.71 -16.87
C MET A 248 10.65 17.95 -15.49
N PHE A 249 10.66 16.95 -14.60
CA PHE A 249 11.28 17.10 -13.29
C PHE A 249 12.80 17.26 -13.37
N ALA A 250 13.45 16.54 -14.29
CA ALA A 250 14.89 16.71 -14.53
C ALA A 250 15.23 18.13 -15.02
N SER A 251 14.44 18.70 -15.93
CA SER A 251 14.74 20.01 -16.54
C SER A 251 14.58 21.19 -15.59
N ILE A 252 13.77 21.04 -14.53
CA ILE A 252 13.61 22.04 -13.47
C ILE A 252 14.46 21.73 -12.23
N GLY A 253 15.34 20.72 -12.29
CA GLY A 253 16.23 20.37 -11.19
C GLY A 253 15.55 19.67 -10.00
N ASN A 254 14.42 19.01 -10.21
CA ASN A 254 13.60 18.39 -9.16
C ASN A 254 13.51 16.84 -9.28
N LEU A 255 14.42 16.21 -10.04
CA LEU A 255 14.52 14.76 -10.13
C LEU A 255 15.70 14.25 -9.28
N PRO A 256 15.46 13.52 -8.16
CA PRO A 256 16.53 12.97 -7.34
C PRO A 256 17.48 12.11 -8.18
N THR A 257 18.76 12.47 -8.20
CA THR A 257 19.77 11.81 -9.03
C THR A 257 21.00 11.47 -8.21
N ARG A 258 21.43 10.19 -8.24
CA ARG A 258 22.59 9.65 -7.52
C ARG A 258 22.65 10.08 -6.05
N ASN A 259 21.71 9.56 -5.24
CA ASN A 259 21.52 9.91 -3.84
C ASN A 259 21.40 11.42 -3.59
N PHE A 260 20.54 12.09 -4.37
CA PHE A 260 20.32 13.55 -4.32
C PHE A 260 21.57 14.44 -4.57
N LYS A 261 22.67 13.91 -5.11
CA LYS A 261 23.82 14.73 -5.52
C LYS A 261 23.49 15.72 -6.65
N ALA A 262 22.41 15.46 -7.40
CA ALA A 262 21.91 16.36 -8.44
C ALA A 262 20.38 16.29 -8.58
N GLY A 263 19.80 17.29 -9.26
CA GLY A 263 18.38 17.41 -9.60
C GLY A 263 17.99 16.89 -10.98
N GLY A 264 18.92 16.21 -11.66
CA GLY A 264 18.79 15.69 -13.02
C GLY A 264 20.14 15.68 -13.74
N ILE A 265 20.51 14.55 -14.35
CA ILE A 265 21.68 14.43 -15.22
C ILE A 265 21.25 13.68 -16.50
N GLY A 266 21.57 14.22 -17.67
CA GLY A 266 21.18 13.64 -18.95
C GLY A 266 19.66 13.70 -19.21
N SER A 267 19.17 12.82 -20.10
CA SER A 267 17.74 12.71 -20.39
C SER A 267 17.10 11.61 -19.53
N ALA A 268 16.10 11.98 -18.73
CA ALA A 268 15.28 11.06 -17.94
C ALA A 268 14.14 10.43 -18.77
N LYS A 269 14.05 10.73 -20.07
CA LYS A 269 13.04 10.15 -20.98
C LYS A 269 13.08 8.63 -21.05
N SER A 270 14.23 7.99 -20.88
CA SER A 270 14.34 6.52 -20.91
C SER A 270 13.61 5.85 -19.74
N LEU A 271 13.40 6.57 -18.64
CA LEU A 271 12.65 6.10 -17.47
C LEU A 271 11.16 6.42 -17.57
N ASP A 272 10.71 7.13 -18.61
CA ASP A 272 9.33 7.56 -18.72
C ASP A 272 8.45 6.43 -19.31
N PRO A 273 7.48 5.88 -18.56
CA PRO A 273 6.66 4.77 -19.02
C PRO A 273 5.69 5.16 -20.14
N GLN A 274 5.35 6.45 -20.30
CA GLN A 274 4.52 6.89 -21.41
C GLN A 274 5.31 6.89 -22.73
N ILE A 275 6.57 7.34 -22.67
CA ILE A 275 7.46 7.38 -23.83
C ILE A 275 7.84 5.96 -24.26
N ASN A 276 8.16 5.09 -23.31
CA ASN A 276 8.68 3.74 -23.57
C ASN A 276 7.61 2.64 -23.34
N LYS A 277 6.34 2.97 -23.52
CA LYS A 277 5.17 2.11 -23.22
C LYS A 277 5.20 0.73 -23.91
N GLU A 278 5.78 0.65 -25.10
CA GLU A 278 5.83 -0.57 -25.91
C GLU A 278 6.86 -1.56 -25.34
N GLU A 279 7.95 -1.06 -24.77
CA GLU A 279 9.02 -1.88 -24.20
C GLU A 279 8.59 -2.68 -22.96
N ILE A 280 7.53 -2.22 -22.31
CA ILE A 280 7.01 -2.74 -21.04
C ILE A 280 5.57 -3.27 -21.14
N ASP A 281 5.00 -3.38 -22.35
CA ASP A 281 3.59 -3.74 -22.61
C ASP A 281 2.63 -3.01 -21.64
N LEU A 282 2.74 -1.68 -21.60
CA LEU A 282 2.02 -0.86 -20.63
C LEU A 282 0.52 -0.91 -20.86
N LYS A 283 -0.20 -1.38 -19.84
CA LYS A 283 -1.66 -1.29 -19.69
C LYS A 283 -2.01 -0.48 -18.46
N MET A 284 -3.25 0.02 -18.43
CA MET A 284 -3.73 0.89 -17.36
C MET A 284 -5.05 0.37 -16.79
N GLU A 285 -5.12 0.34 -15.47
CA GLU A 285 -6.27 -0.08 -14.67
C GLU A 285 -6.70 1.02 -13.68
N THR A 286 -7.79 0.77 -12.96
CA THR A 286 -8.38 1.69 -12.00
C THR A 286 -8.44 1.09 -10.60
N CYS A 287 -8.58 1.94 -9.59
CA CYS A 287 -9.10 1.52 -8.29
C CYS A 287 -10.64 1.49 -8.32
N PHE A 288 -11.25 1.03 -7.22
CA PHE A 288 -12.69 1.00 -7.06
C PHE A 288 -13.38 2.31 -7.47
N ALA A 289 -14.39 2.19 -8.35
CA ALA A 289 -15.23 3.28 -8.85
C ALA A 289 -14.49 4.49 -9.44
N CYS A 290 -13.18 4.38 -9.70
CA CYS A 290 -12.38 5.47 -10.18
C CYS A 290 -12.42 5.52 -11.72
N PRO A 291 -12.82 6.65 -12.33
CA PRO A 291 -12.76 6.82 -13.78
C PRO A 291 -11.33 7.14 -14.27
N ILE A 292 -10.38 7.40 -13.36
CA ILE A 292 -8.97 7.65 -13.68
C ILE A 292 -8.21 6.32 -13.73
N LYS A 293 -7.64 6.03 -14.90
CA LYS A 293 -6.80 4.84 -15.14
C LYS A 293 -5.33 5.11 -14.84
N CYS A 294 -4.99 5.39 -13.58
CA CYS A 294 -3.60 5.68 -13.20
C CYS A 294 -2.77 4.42 -12.89
N LYS A 295 -3.39 3.26 -12.66
CA LYS A 295 -2.68 2.07 -12.19
C LYS A 295 -2.03 1.33 -13.33
N LYS A 296 -0.69 1.31 -13.35
CA LYS A 296 0.10 0.63 -14.37
C LYS A 296 0.05 -0.88 -14.20
N VAL A 297 0.03 -1.56 -15.34
CA VAL A 297 0.22 -3.00 -15.48
C VAL A 297 1.27 -3.17 -16.55
N VAL A 298 2.39 -3.78 -16.19
CA VAL A 298 3.55 -3.94 -17.08
C VAL A 298 3.91 -5.41 -17.21
N GLN A 299 4.30 -5.80 -18.41
CA GLN A 299 4.76 -7.14 -18.71
C GLN A 299 6.04 -7.05 -19.52
N ILE A 300 7.08 -7.72 -19.04
CA ILE A 300 8.39 -7.80 -19.71
C ILE A 300 8.76 -9.28 -19.78
N LYS A 301 9.31 -9.70 -20.92
CA LYS A 301 9.79 -11.07 -21.13
C LYS A 301 11.32 -11.18 -21.00
N GLU A 302 12.04 -10.15 -21.44
CA GLU A 302 13.50 -10.09 -21.48
C GLU A 302 14.00 -8.66 -21.15
N PRO A 303 15.17 -8.50 -20.52
CA PRO A 303 16.06 -9.57 -20.01
C PRO A 303 15.61 -10.11 -18.64
N TRP A 304 14.66 -9.44 -17.97
CA TRP A 304 14.04 -9.92 -16.73
C TRP A 304 12.54 -10.04 -16.92
N VAL A 305 12.01 -11.22 -16.63
CA VAL A 305 10.55 -11.43 -16.65
C VAL A 305 9.90 -10.59 -15.56
N VAL A 306 8.95 -9.73 -15.95
CA VAL A 306 8.10 -8.96 -15.02
C VAL A 306 6.66 -9.42 -15.16
N ASN A 307 6.10 -9.89 -14.04
CA ASN A 307 4.74 -10.42 -14.01
C ASN A 307 3.71 -9.29 -13.81
N PRO A 308 2.73 -9.13 -14.73
CA PRO A 308 1.76 -8.03 -14.69
C PRO A 308 0.87 -7.99 -13.44
N ILE A 309 0.74 -9.09 -12.69
CA ILE A 309 -0.08 -9.12 -11.47
C ILE A 309 0.42 -8.14 -10.39
N TYR A 310 1.72 -7.79 -10.42
CA TYR A 310 2.35 -6.89 -9.45
C TYR A 310 2.30 -5.42 -9.89
N GLY A 311 1.59 -5.10 -10.98
CA GLY A 311 1.48 -3.73 -11.48
C GLY A 311 2.81 -3.17 -12.00
N GLY A 312 2.91 -1.85 -12.10
CA GLY A 312 4.11 -1.14 -12.56
C GLY A 312 4.51 0.02 -11.67
N PRO A 313 5.72 0.55 -11.86
CA PRO A 313 6.29 1.59 -11.01
C PRO A 313 5.51 2.91 -11.12
N GLU A 314 5.21 3.52 -9.98
CA GLU A 314 4.76 4.92 -9.91
C GLU A 314 5.97 5.87 -9.96
N TYR A 315 5.75 7.18 -10.14
CA TYR A 315 6.82 8.18 -10.23
C TYR A 315 7.92 7.99 -9.18
N GLU A 316 7.52 7.81 -7.93
CA GLU A 316 8.44 7.69 -6.81
C GLU A 316 9.32 6.44 -6.91
N THR A 317 8.77 5.36 -7.49
CA THR A 317 9.53 4.13 -7.75
C THR A 317 10.49 4.30 -8.93
N LEU A 318 10.06 5.03 -9.96
CA LEU A 318 10.90 5.39 -11.11
C LEU A 318 12.10 6.24 -10.67
N ALA A 319 11.86 7.25 -9.84
CA ALA A 319 12.93 8.09 -9.32
C ALA A 319 13.83 7.31 -8.35
N ALA A 320 13.25 6.53 -7.42
CA ALA A 320 14.01 5.86 -6.36
C ALA A 320 14.97 4.77 -6.87
N PHE A 321 14.53 3.94 -7.81
CA PHE A 321 15.38 2.89 -8.39
C PHE A 321 16.06 3.30 -9.68
N GLY A 322 15.56 4.33 -10.36
CA GLY A 322 16.12 4.84 -11.60
C GLY A 322 17.16 5.92 -11.33
N SER A 323 16.78 7.18 -11.55
CA SER A 323 17.69 8.33 -11.49
C SER A 323 18.46 8.42 -10.18
N ASN A 324 17.81 8.14 -9.03
CA ASN A 324 18.45 8.24 -7.74
C ASN A 324 19.55 7.18 -7.51
N CYS A 325 19.47 6.05 -8.20
CA CYS A 325 20.55 5.05 -8.26
C CYS A 325 21.43 5.22 -9.52
N GLY A 326 21.22 6.25 -10.34
CA GLY A 326 21.93 6.41 -11.61
C GLY A 326 21.58 5.36 -12.68
N ILE A 327 20.45 4.66 -12.52
CA ILE A 327 19.99 3.61 -13.44
C ILE A 327 18.96 4.21 -14.40
N TYR A 328 19.19 4.04 -15.71
CA TYR A 328 18.32 4.59 -16.76
C TYR A 328 17.65 3.50 -17.62
N ASP A 329 17.60 2.27 -17.11
CA ASP A 329 16.91 1.12 -17.69
C ASP A 329 15.53 0.95 -17.03
N LEU A 330 14.47 1.27 -17.78
CA LEU A 330 13.09 1.15 -17.30
C LEU A 330 12.68 -0.29 -16.97
N LYS A 331 13.21 -1.30 -17.68
CA LYS A 331 12.88 -2.70 -17.43
C LYS A 331 13.46 -3.18 -16.11
N ALA A 332 14.67 -2.74 -15.78
CA ALA A 332 15.28 -2.99 -14.47
C ALA A 332 14.44 -2.37 -13.33
N VAL A 333 13.98 -1.13 -13.51
CA VAL A 333 13.11 -0.45 -12.53
C VAL A 333 11.75 -1.15 -12.39
N CYS A 334 11.14 -1.59 -13.49
CA CYS A 334 9.92 -2.40 -13.45
C CYS A 334 10.13 -3.72 -12.70
N LYS A 335 11.31 -4.34 -12.85
CA LYS A 335 11.66 -5.55 -12.10
C LYS A 335 11.82 -5.27 -10.60
N ALA A 336 12.49 -4.19 -10.22
CA ALA A 336 12.62 -3.78 -8.83
C ALA A 336 11.25 -3.52 -8.18
N ASN A 337 10.33 -2.87 -8.89
CA ASN A 337 8.94 -2.69 -8.45
C ASN A 337 8.24 -4.03 -8.18
N GLU A 338 8.35 -5.00 -9.09
CA GLU A 338 7.76 -6.34 -8.91
C GLU A 338 8.29 -7.02 -7.64
N LEU A 339 9.61 -6.96 -7.41
CA LEU A 339 10.24 -7.54 -6.23
C LEU A 339 9.77 -6.87 -4.94
N CYS A 340 9.64 -5.54 -4.93
CA CYS A 340 9.11 -4.81 -3.77
C CYS A 340 7.68 -5.25 -3.43
N ASN A 341 6.81 -5.41 -4.42
CA ASN A 341 5.43 -5.87 -4.21
C ASN A 341 5.36 -7.35 -3.80
N LYS A 342 6.26 -8.21 -4.31
CA LYS A 342 6.40 -9.62 -3.90
C LYS A 342 6.78 -9.77 -2.44
N TYR A 343 7.75 -8.96 -2.00
CA TYR A 343 8.35 -9.04 -0.67
C TYR A 343 7.71 -8.06 0.33
N SER A 344 6.77 -7.23 -0.11
CA SER A 344 6.12 -6.17 0.68
C SER A 344 7.11 -5.22 1.36
N ILE A 345 7.97 -4.59 0.57
CA ILE A 345 8.88 -3.53 1.03
C ILE A 345 8.61 -2.23 0.27
N ASP A 346 8.77 -1.09 0.95
CA ASP A 346 8.61 0.24 0.37
C ASP A 346 9.59 0.47 -0.78
N THR A 347 9.09 0.82 -1.97
CA THR A 347 9.95 1.10 -3.13
C THR A 347 10.82 2.32 -2.90
N ILE A 348 10.31 3.35 -2.21
CA ILE A 348 11.05 4.58 -1.95
C ILE A 348 12.21 4.28 -1.02
N SER A 349 11.93 3.79 0.20
CA SER A 349 12.97 3.51 1.18
C SER A 349 13.97 2.47 0.69
N THR A 350 13.54 1.49 -0.11
CA THR A 350 14.45 0.51 -0.72
C THR A 350 15.41 1.17 -1.71
N GLY A 351 14.90 1.95 -2.67
CA GLY A 351 15.75 2.67 -3.62
C GLY A 351 16.69 3.67 -2.94
N MET A 352 16.21 4.41 -1.93
CA MET A 352 17.05 5.33 -1.15
C MET A 352 18.13 4.61 -0.34
N SER A 353 17.83 3.45 0.24
CA SER A 353 18.82 2.66 0.99
C SER A 353 19.91 2.12 0.05
N ILE A 354 19.53 1.72 -1.17
CA ILE A 354 20.48 1.27 -2.19
C ILE A 354 21.36 2.45 -2.65
N SER A 355 20.79 3.61 -2.99
CA SER A 355 21.58 4.76 -3.41
C SER A 355 22.53 5.25 -2.33
N PHE A 356 22.13 5.19 -1.06
CA PHE A 356 23.00 5.49 0.06
C PHE A 356 24.17 4.50 0.15
N ALA A 357 23.90 3.20 0.00
CA ALA A 357 24.95 2.19 -0.02
C ALA A 357 25.92 2.37 -1.21
N MET A 358 25.41 2.73 -2.39
CA MET A 358 26.24 3.08 -3.55
C MET A 358 27.16 4.26 -3.23
N GLU A 359 26.65 5.33 -2.63
CA GLU A 359 27.48 6.47 -2.25
C GLU A 359 28.52 6.10 -1.16
N CYS A 360 28.16 5.28 -0.18
CA CYS A 360 29.13 4.76 0.80
C CYS A 360 30.24 3.97 0.12
N PHE A 361 29.90 3.17 -0.90
CA PHE A 361 30.86 2.38 -1.66
C PHE A 361 31.78 3.28 -2.51
N GLU A 362 31.23 4.27 -3.22
CA GLU A 362 31.99 5.27 -3.97
C GLU A 362 33.01 6.02 -3.09
N ASN A 363 32.66 6.26 -1.83
CA ASN A 363 33.51 6.94 -0.85
C ASN A 363 34.39 5.99 -0.02
N ASN A 364 34.45 4.69 -0.35
CA ASN A 364 35.21 3.67 0.37
C ASN A 364 34.84 3.51 1.86
N ILE A 365 33.61 3.87 2.24
CA ILE A 365 33.06 3.61 3.59
C ILE A 365 32.69 2.13 3.73
N ILE A 366 32.21 1.52 2.65
CA ILE A 366 32.00 0.07 2.50
C ILE A 366 32.73 -0.43 1.24
N ASN A 367 32.96 -1.73 1.14
CA ASN A 367 33.65 -2.36 0.01
C ASN A 367 32.98 -3.68 -0.41
N GLU A 368 33.55 -4.39 -1.39
CA GLU A 368 32.97 -5.63 -1.95
C GLU A 368 32.76 -6.73 -0.90
N SER A 369 33.55 -6.77 0.17
CA SER A 369 33.35 -7.75 1.24
C SER A 369 32.07 -7.48 2.05
N ASP A 370 31.70 -6.21 2.24
CA ASP A 370 30.48 -5.81 2.95
C ASP A 370 29.21 -6.10 2.13
N THR A 371 29.34 -6.15 0.80
CA THR A 371 28.23 -6.30 -0.15
C THR A 371 28.10 -7.72 -0.72
N GLY A 372 28.90 -8.67 -0.22
CA GLY A 372 28.89 -10.05 -0.72
C GLY A 372 29.42 -10.20 -2.15
N GLY A 373 30.36 -9.36 -2.54
CA GLY A 373 31.00 -9.33 -3.86
C GLY A 373 30.30 -8.45 -4.89
N ILE A 374 29.23 -7.73 -4.52
CA ILE A 374 28.52 -6.84 -5.43
C ILE A 374 29.21 -5.47 -5.48
N ILE A 375 29.65 -5.07 -6.66
CA ILE A 375 30.17 -3.72 -6.90
C ILE A 375 28.98 -2.74 -7.00
N LEU A 376 28.90 -1.78 -6.08
CA LEU A 376 27.85 -0.75 -6.04
C LEU A 376 28.38 0.56 -6.65
N LYS A 377 28.35 0.66 -7.98
CA LYS A 377 28.80 1.84 -8.75
C LYS A 377 27.79 2.25 -9.81
#